data_AF-A0A2W6D977-F1
#
_entry.id   AF-A0A2W6D977-F1
#
_cell.length_a   1.000
_cell.length_b   1.000
_cell.length_c   1.000
_cell.angle_alpha   90.00
_cell.angle_beta   90.00
_cell.angle_gamma   90.00
#
_symmetry.space_group_name_H-M   'P 1'
#
loop_
_entity.id
_entity.type
_entity.pdbx_description
1 polymer ?
#
loop_
_entity_poly.entity_id
_entity_poly.type
_entity_poly.pdbx_seq_one_letter_code
_entity_poly.pdbx_strand_id
1 'polypeptide(L)'
;MVSSQHLSDEAIAAFADGVLSGHARDRASRHAAGCPECAYAVAVQREAVWALRAAPAPALPTGLLDRLRSVPTTTPINVVPTTIGPDGSAMFAAFGTMTSAALVPTVPTPARQHRVSPVVLAAAAVAAAGLLAVSTTGQVGAQKWKPIRSGPGTIMPAGFINQTGNGTAGQPGR
;
A
#
# COMPACT_ATOMS: atom_id res chain seq x y z
N MET A 1 11.54 -21.67 -25.21
CA MET A 1 10.47 -20.67 -25.38
C MET A 1 10.57 -19.73 -24.19
N VAL A 2 11.18 -18.55 -24.38
CA VAL A 2 11.30 -17.55 -23.31
C VAL A 2 9.90 -17.02 -23.08
N SER A 3 9.33 -17.26 -21.89
CA SER A 3 8.13 -16.56 -21.46
C SER A 3 8.42 -15.07 -21.55
N SER A 4 7.72 -14.35 -22.43
CA SER A 4 7.84 -12.90 -22.57
C SER A 4 7.52 -12.29 -21.22
N GLN A 5 8.53 -11.87 -20.47
CA GLN A 5 8.28 -11.33 -19.15
C GLN A 5 7.66 -9.94 -19.33
N HIS A 6 6.34 -9.86 -19.12
CA HIS A 6 5.57 -8.64 -19.14
C HIS A 6 5.98 -7.72 -17.99
N LEU A 7 5.64 -6.43 -18.11
CA LEU A 7 5.72 -5.51 -16.97
C LEU A 7 4.83 -6.03 -15.84
N SER A 8 5.28 -5.89 -14.59
CA SER A 8 4.40 -6.15 -13.44
C SER A 8 3.30 -5.08 -13.37
N ASP A 9 2.19 -5.40 -12.70
CA ASP A 9 1.09 -4.45 -12.53
C ASP A 9 1.53 -3.16 -11.83
N GLU A 10 2.46 -3.26 -10.87
CA GLU A 10 3.05 -2.09 -10.21
C GLU A 10 3.88 -1.24 -11.18
N ALA A 11 4.62 -1.88 -12.10
CA ALA A 11 5.40 -1.18 -13.11
C ALA A 11 4.49 -0.51 -14.17
N ILE A 12 3.37 -1.14 -14.53
CA ILE A 12 2.34 -0.57 -15.40
C ILE A 12 1.73 0.67 -14.73
N ALA A 13 1.31 0.55 -13.47
CA ALA A 13 0.77 1.67 -12.69
C ALA A 13 1.78 2.82 -12.58
N ALA A 14 3.01 2.52 -12.17
CA ALA A 14 4.07 3.52 -12.03
C ALA A 14 4.42 4.23 -13.35
N PHE A 15 4.40 3.50 -14.47
CA PHE A 15 4.64 4.09 -15.79
C PHE A 15 3.46 4.93 -16.28
N ALA A 16 2.22 4.50 -16.01
CA ALA A 16 1.01 5.24 -16.33
C ALA A 16 0.89 6.55 -15.54
N ASP A 17 1.22 6.52 -14.24
CA ASP A 17 1.25 7.68 -13.34
C ASP A 17 2.42 8.64 -13.62
N GLY A 18 3.42 8.18 -14.38
CA GLY A 18 4.61 8.94 -14.75
C GLY A 18 5.65 9.07 -13.63
N VAL A 19 5.55 8.24 -12.58
CA VAL A 19 6.47 8.26 -11.42
C VAL A 19 7.80 7.53 -11.68
N LEU A 20 7.90 6.75 -12.75
CA LEU A 20 9.18 6.15 -13.16
C LEU A 20 10.15 7.20 -13.70
N SER A 21 11.42 7.09 -13.30
CA SER A 21 12.52 7.95 -13.72
C SER A 21 13.67 7.15 -14.33
N GLY A 22 14.52 7.84 -15.10
CA GLY A 22 15.74 7.29 -15.70
C GLY A 22 15.55 5.97 -16.45
N HIS A 23 16.46 5.03 -16.23
CA HIS A 23 16.46 3.73 -16.90
C HIS A 23 15.19 2.89 -16.67
N ALA A 24 14.49 3.06 -15.55
CA ALA A 24 13.23 2.35 -15.31
C ALA A 24 12.15 2.81 -16.30
N ARG A 25 12.05 4.12 -16.52
CA ARG A 25 11.13 4.71 -17.51
C ARG A 25 11.48 4.28 -18.94
N ASP A 26 12.77 4.27 -19.28
CA ASP A 26 13.23 3.88 -20.62
C ASP A 26 12.96 2.40 -20.91
N ARG A 27 13.13 1.52 -19.93
CA ARG A 27 12.80 0.10 -20.10
C ARG A 27 11.30 -0.11 -20.26
N ALA A 28 10.48 0.55 -19.42
CA ALA A 28 9.03 0.48 -19.52
C ALA A 28 8.51 1.03 -20.86
N SER A 29 9.07 2.15 -21.35
CA SER A 29 8.67 2.73 -22.63
C SER A 29 9.03 1.84 -23.81
N ARG A 30 10.25 1.29 -23.85
CA ARG A 30 10.67 0.34 -24.90
C ARG A 30 9.83 -0.94 -24.88
N HIS A 31 9.53 -1.46 -23.69
CA HIS A 31 8.71 -2.66 -23.55
C HIS A 31 7.26 -2.40 -24.00
N ALA A 32 6.64 -1.30 -23.56
CA ALA A 32 5.29 -0.93 -23.99
C ALA A 32 5.20 -0.63 -25.50
N ALA A 33 6.28 -0.16 -26.13
CA ALA A 33 6.32 0.00 -27.58
C ALA A 33 6.42 -1.33 -28.34
N GLY A 34 7.00 -2.37 -27.73
CA GLY A 34 7.21 -3.68 -28.34
C GLY A 34 6.20 -4.76 -27.95
N CYS A 35 5.37 -4.54 -26.93
CA CYS A 35 4.42 -5.51 -26.39
C CYS A 35 2.99 -4.92 -26.36
N PRO A 36 2.06 -5.40 -27.21
CA PRO A 36 0.72 -4.84 -27.32
C PRO A 36 -0.13 -5.05 -26.05
N GLU A 37 0.08 -6.15 -25.31
CA GLU A 37 -0.62 -6.41 -24.05
C GLU A 37 -0.25 -5.38 -22.98
N CYS A 38 1.04 -5.10 -22.84
CA CYS A 38 1.53 -4.07 -21.92
C CYS A 38 1.11 -2.66 -22.38
N ALA A 39 1.11 -2.40 -23.69
CA ALA A 39 0.62 -1.14 -24.24
C ALA A 39 -0.86 -0.89 -23.89
N TYR A 40 -1.69 -1.93 -24.06
CA TYR A 40 -3.10 -1.90 -23.72
C TYR A 40 -3.31 -1.68 -22.22
N ALA A 41 -2.61 -2.42 -21.37
CA ALA A 41 -2.72 -2.27 -19.92
C ALA A 41 -2.33 -0.85 -19.44
N VAL A 42 -1.27 -0.27 -20.01
CA VAL A 42 -0.88 1.13 -19.73
C VAL A 42 -1.94 2.12 -20.20
N ALA A 43 -2.57 1.88 -21.35
CA ALA A 43 -3.64 2.74 -21.86
C ALA A 43 -4.87 2.74 -20.93
N VAL A 44 -5.32 1.55 -20.50
CA VAL A 44 -6.42 1.39 -19.53
C VAL A 44 -6.11 2.10 -18.22
N GLN A 45 -4.88 1.94 -17.70
CA GLN A 45 -4.48 2.61 -16.47
C GLN A 45 -4.46 4.14 -16.62
N ARG A 46 -3.99 4.67 -17.75
CA ARG A 46 -4.00 6.12 -18.03
C ARG A 46 -5.42 6.68 -18.14
N GLU A 47 -6.34 5.92 -18.71
CA GLU A 47 -7.76 6.30 -18.75
C GLU A 47 -8.34 6.40 -17.34
N ALA A 48 -8.05 5.41 -16.48
CA ALA A 48 -8.47 5.47 -15.07
C ALA A 48 -7.89 6.69 -14.33
N VAL A 49 -6.60 6.98 -14.51
CA VAL A 49 -5.94 8.15 -13.91
C VAL A 49 -6.57 9.44 -14.41
N TRP A 50 -6.86 9.54 -15.71
CA TRP A 50 -7.52 10.70 -16.30
C TRP A 50 -8.94 10.88 -15.73
N ALA A 51 -9.73 9.81 -15.65
CA ALA A 51 -11.07 9.84 -15.08
C ALA A 51 -11.07 10.31 -13.62
N LEU A 52 -10.11 9.83 -12.81
CA LEU A 52 -9.95 10.27 -11.42
C LEU A 52 -9.56 11.75 -11.31
N ARG A 53 -8.69 12.24 -12.19
CA ARG A 53 -8.27 13.66 -12.22
C ARG A 53 -9.37 14.59 -12.74
N ALA A 54 -10.23 14.10 -13.64
CA ALA A 54 -11.36 14.84 -14.18
C ALA A 54 -12.56 14.85 -13.23
N ALA A 55 -12.58 13.98 -12.22
CA ALA A 55 -13.66 13.93 -11.24
C ALA A 55 -13.72 15.21 -10.39
N PRO A 56 -14.92 15.68 -9.98
CA PRO A 56 -15.05 16.79 -9.06
C PRO A 56 -14.29 16.54 -7.76
N ALA A 57 -13.61 17.56 -7.25
CA ALA A 57 -12.93 17.48 -5.96
C ALA A 57 -13.96 17.18 -4.84
N PRO A 58 -13.63 16.29 -3.89
CA PRO A 58 -14.51 16.04 -2.75
C PRO A 58 -14.68 17.32 -1.92
N ALA A 59 -15.88 17.54 -1.38
CA ALA A 59 -16.15 18.67 -0.51
C ALA A 59 -15.29 18.60 0.76
N LEU A 60 -14.80 19.76 1.21
CA LEU A 60 -14.04 19.87 2.45
C LEU A 60 -14.97 19.60 3.65
N PRO A 61 -14.60 18.72 4.59
CA PRO A 61 -15.45 18.49 5.76
C PRO A 61 -15.53 19.76 6.63
N THR A 62 -16.74 20.07 7.12
CA THR A 62 -16.96 21.17 8.06
C THR A 62 -16.14 20.97 9.33
N GLY A 63 -15.47 22.03 9.81
CA GLY A 63 -14.62 21.96 10.99
C GLY A 63 -13.23 21.33 10.76
N LEU A 64 -12.82 21.09 9.51
CA LEU A 64 -11.44 20.66 9.21
C LEU A 64 -10.41 21.64 9.78
N LEU A 65 -10.65 22.94 9.60
CA LEU A 65 -9.74 23.97 10.10
C LEU A 65 -9.64 23.95 11.63
N ASP A 66 -10.76 23.75 12.33
CA ASP A 66 -10.75 23.64 13.79
C ASP A 66 -10.02 22.38 14.26
N ARG A 67 -10.21 21.24 13.57
CA ARG A 67 -9.45 20.01 13.83
C ARG A 67 -7.95 20.20 13.55
N LEU A 68 -7.58 20.85 12.45
CA LEU A 68 -6.18 21.14 12.13
C LEU A 68 -5.54 22.06 13.17
N ARG A 69 -6.28 23.06 13.68
CA ARG A 69 -5.83 23.91 14.79
C ARG A 69 -5.66 23.17 16.11
N SER A 70 -6.40 22.07 16.31
CA SER A 70 -6.28 21.23 17.51
C SER A 70 -5.12 20.23 17.48
N VAL A 71 -4.43 20.07 16.34
CA VAL A 71 -3.26 19.18 16.25
C VAL A 71 -2.13 19.76 17.10
N PRO A 72 -1.61 19.03 18.11
CA PRO A 72 -0.57 19.56 18.96
C PRO A 72 0.76 19.71 18.20
N THR A 73 1.27 20.94 18.11
CA THR A 73 2.51 21.29 17.39
C THR A 73 3.77 20.99 18.20
N THR A 74 3.63 20.73 19.50
CA THR A 74 4.75 20.48 20.43
C THR A 74 4.87 19.02 20.85
N THR A 75 4.15 18.11 20.18
CA THR A 75 4.30 16.68 20.43
C THR A 75 5.74 16.28 20.17
N PRO A 76 6.49 15.76 21.16
CA PRO A 76 7.87 15.33 20.92
C PRO A 76 7.84 14.18 19.91
N ILE A 77 8.30 14.46 18.69
CA ILE A 77 8.51 13.43 17.67
C ILE A 77 9.72 12.63 18.14
N ASN A 78 9.52 11.36 18.48
CA ASN A 78 10.62 10.43 18.67
C ASN A 78 11.26 10.18 17.30
N VAL A 79 12.19 11.06 16.92
CA VAL A 79 12.98 10.90 15.71
C VAL A 79 13.89 9.72 15.96
N VAL A 80 13.48 8.54 15.48
CA VAL A 80 14.41 7.43 15.33
C VAL A 80 15.44 7.91 14.32
N PRO A 81 16.72 8.08 14.71
CA PRO A 81 17.70 8.60 13.79
C PRO A 81 17.77 7.64 12.61
N THR A 82 17.61 8.15 11.40
CA THR A 82 17.66 7.35 10.17
C THR A 82 18.89 7.82 9.40
N THR A 83 19.82 6.90 9.14
CA THR A 83 21.00 7.17 8.33
C THR A 83 20.76 6.67 6.90
N ILE A 84 21.41 7.27 5.92
CA ILE A 84 21.42 6.77 4.55
C ILE A 84 22.68 5.93 4.40
N GLY A 85 22.51 4.64 4.09
CA GLY A 85 23.57 3.72 3.76
C GLY A 85 24.29 4.10 2.45
N PRO A 86 25.51 3.58 2.22
CA PRO A 86 26.29 3.89 1.02
C PRO A 86 25.62 3.45 -0.29
N ASP A 87 24.63 2.56 -0.21
CA ASP A 87 23.78 2.08 -1.30
C ASP A 87 22.50 2.92 -1.52
N GLY A 88 22.30 3.99 -0.72
CA GLY A 88 21.11 4.84 -0.77
C GLY A 88 19.94 4.30 0.05
N SER A 89 20.11 3.19 0.76
CA SER A 89 19.09 2.60 1.61
C SER A 89 18.98 3.36 2.94
N ALA A 90 17.76 3.73 3.36
CA ALA A 90 17.53 4.31 4.68
C ALA A 90 17.61 3.22 5.77
N MET A 91 18.44 3.42 6.79
CA MET A 91 18.60 2.51 7.94
C MET A 91 18.26 3.24 9.24
N PHE A 92 17.50 2.61 10.14
CA PHE A 92 17.30 3.13 11.49
C PHE A 92 18.60 2.98 12.29
N ALA A 93 19.24 4.10 12.63
CA ALA A 93 20.52 4.20 13.33
C ALA A 93 20.53 3.53 14.71
N ALA A 94 19.34 3.22 15.27
CA ALA A 94 19.19 2.53 16.54
C ALA A 94 19.67 1.06 16.52
N PHE A 95 20.03 0.49 15.37
CA PHE A 95 20.63 -0.86 15.31
C PHE A 95 22.15 -0.88 15.56
N GLY A 96 22.83 0.27 15.67
CA GLY A 96 24.29 0.34 15.76
C GLY A 96 24.92 0.17 17.15
N THR A 97 24.15 0.29 18.25
CA THR A 97 24.73 0.33 19.61
C THR A 97 23.84 -0.26 20.70
N MET A 98 23.09 -1.33 20.43
CA MET A 98 22.64 -2.19 21.54
C MET A 98 23.71 -3.24 21.85
N THR A 99 24.43 -3.01 22.95
CA THR A 99 24.68 -4.10 23.89
C THR A 99 23.37 -4.82 24.11
N SER A 100 23.32 -6.09 23.71
CA SER A 100 22.17 -6.98 23.83
C SER A 100 21.69 -7.04 25.28
N ALA A 101 20.59 -6.35 25.61
CA ALA A 101 19.89 -6.57 26.87
C ALA A 101 18.38 -6.40 26.68
N ALA A 102 17.72 -7.56 26.66
CA ALA A 102 16.38 -7.80 27.15
C ALA A 102 15.17 -7.22 26.39
N LEU A 103 14.79 -7.84 25.28
CA LEU A 103 13.37 -8.08 24.93
C LEU A 103 13.18 -9.49 24.36
N VAL A 104 13.88 -10.50 24.90
CA VAL A 104 13.49 -11.89 24.69
C VAL A 104 12.43 -12.22 25.74
N PRO A 105 11.15 -12.38 25.40
CA PRO A 105 10.21 -13.00 26.31
C PRO A 105 10.72 -14.42 26.57
N THR A 106 11.11 -14.69 27.81
CA THR A 106 11.47 -16.03 28.25
C THR A 106 10.20 -16.87 28.19
N VAL A 107 10.06 -17.67 27.13
CA VAL A 107 9.08 -18.75 27.08
C VAL A 107 9.49 -19.73 28.19
N PRO A 108 8.66 -19.98 29.22
CA PRO A 108 8.98 -20.99 30.21
C PRO A 108 9.04 -22.35 29.52
N THR A 109 10.22 -22.96 29.56
CA THR A 109 10.46 -24.33 29.10
C THR A 109 9.66 -25.30 29.97
N PRO A 110 8.89 -26.23 29.38
CA PRO A 110 8.19 -27.24 30.17
C PRO A 110 9.22 -28.20 30.77
N ALA A 111 9.28 -28.26 32.09
CA ALA A 111 10.05 -29.25 32.82
C ALA A 111 9.54 -30.66 32.46
N ARG A 112 10.41 -31.43 31.81
CA ARG A 112 10.25 -32.84 31.53
C ARG A 112 10.36 -33.62 32.84
N GLN A 113 9.25 -33.88 33.51
CA GLN A 113 9.21 -34.81 34.64
C GLN A 113 8.89 -36.23 34.18
N HIS A 114 9.68 -37.15 34.74
CA HIS A 114 9.84 -38.54 34.36
C HIS A 114 8.57 -39.40 34.47
N ARG A 115 8.48 -40.37 33.55
CA ARG A 115 7.56 -41.51 33.60
C ARG A 115 7.76 -42.35 34.86
N VAL A 116 6.67 -42.61 35.59
CA VAL A 116 6.35 -43.93 36.18
C VAL A 116 4.82 -44.15 36.15
N SER A 117 4.42 -45.42 36.03
CA SER A 117 3.18 -46.04 35.51
C SER A 117 1.79 -45.68 36.11
N PRO A 118 0.68 -46.14 35.47
CA PRO A 118 -0.67 -45.57 35.56
C PRO A 118 -1.63 -46.34 36.47
N VAL A 119 -2.46 -45.64 37.27
CA VAL A 119 -3.72 -46.16 37.82
C VAL A 119 -4.76 -45.04 37.98
N VAL A 120 -5.80 -45.10 37.14
CA VAL A 120 -7.25 -44.83 37.29
C VAL A 120 -7.77 -43.82 38.35
N LEU A 121 -8.72 -42.96 37.89
CA LEU A 121 -10.02 -42.50 38.46
C LEU A 121 -10.15 -40.97 38.31
N ALA A 122 -10.96 -40.43 37.40
CA ALA A 122 -12.43 -40.32 37.38
C ALA A 122 -12.90 -38.88 37.67
N ALA A 123 -13.73 -38.39 36.73
CA ALA A 123 -14.75 -37.34 36.79
C ALA A 123 -14.75 -36.30 37.93
N ALA A 124 -14.81 -35.00 37.56
CA ALA A 124 -15.92 -34.10 37.89
C ALA A 124 -15.73 -32.72 37.24
N ALA A 125 -16.81 -32.19 36.67
CA ALA A 125 -16.89 -30.85 36.11
C ALA A 125 -17.15 -29.80 37.20
N VAL A 126 -16.54 -28.61 37.09
CA VAL A 126 -17.08 -27.37 37.66
C VAL A 126 -16.83 -26.23 36.69
N ALA A 127 -17.93 -25.65 36.19
CA ALA A 127 -17.95 -24.41 35.44
C ALA A 127 -17.59 -23.23 36.36
N ALA A 128 -16.58 -22.45 35.99
CA ALA A 128 -16.29 -21.16 36.61
C ALA A 128 -16.67 -20.06 35.63
N ALA A 129 -17.67 -19.27 36.01
CA ALA A 129 -18.16 -18.11 35.30
C ALA A 129 -17.05 -17.04 35.15
N GLY A 130 -16.70 -16.71 33.90
CA GLY A 130 -15.85 -15.58 33.58
C GLY A 130 -16.69 -14.31 33.44
N LEU A 131 -16.77 -13.51 34.50
CA LEU A 131 -17.17 -12.10 34.43
C LEU A 131 -15.92 -11.24 34.59
N LEU A 132 -15.42 -10.67 33.50
CA LEU A 132 -14.58 -9.48 33.54
C LEU A 132 -15.28 -8.42 32.70
N ALA A 133 -16.00 -7.55 33.40
CA ALA A 133 -16.49 -6.28 32.86
C ALA A 133 -15.27 -5.36 32.68
N VAL A 134 -14.86 -5.16 31.42
CA VAL A 134 -13.98 -4.04 31.06
C VAL A 134 -14.86 -2.94 30.51
N SER A 135 -14.95 -1.84 31.24
CA SER A 135 -15.66 -0.65 30.83
C SER A 135 -14.76 0.56 31.06
N THR A 136 -14.07 1.02 30.01
CA THR A 136 -13.91 2.45 29.76
C THR A 136 -13.96 2.74 28.27
N THR A 137 -14.67 3.81 27.99
CA THR A 137 -15.24 4.25 26.72
C THR A 137 -14.23 4.88 25.79
N GLY A 138 -14.08 4.30 24.60
CA GLY A 138 -13.54 4.96 23.42
C GLY A 138 -14.45 4.66 22.24
N GLN A 139 -15.62 5.29 22.17
CA GLN A 139 -16.46 5.27 20.97
C GLN A 139 -15.76 6.05 19.86
N VAL A 140 -14.83 5.40 19.17
CA VAL A 140 -14.50 5.77 17.80
C VAL A 140 -15.72 5.33 17.00
N GLY A 141 -16.61 6.28 16.73
CA GLY A 141 -17.77 6.03 15.89
C GLY A 141 -17.28 5.38 14.59
N ALA A 142 -17.61 4.10 14.42
CA ALA A 142 -17.40 3.40 13.17
C ALA A 142 -18.21 4.15 12.13
N GLN A 143 -17.56 5.09 11.43
CA GLN A 143 -18.10 5.75 10.26
C GLN A 143 -18.31 4.64 9.24
N LYS A 144 -19.54 4.10 9.24
CA LYS A 144 -19.96 3.01 8.39
C LYS A 144 -19.86 3.50 6.97
N TRP A 145 -18.73 3.21 6.34
CA TRP A 145 -18.47 3.50 4.94
C TRP A 145 -19.59 2.88 4.12
N LYS A 146 -20.50 3.71 3.62
CA LYS A 146 -21.45 3.34 2.59
C LYS A 146 -20.73 3.59 1.27
N PRO A 147 -20.30 2.54 0.53
CA PRO A 147 -19.85 2.76 -0.83
C PRO A 147 -20.98 3.44 -1.58
N ILE A 148 -20.68 4.55 -2.24
CA ILE A 148 -21.58 5.15 -3.22
C ILE A 148 -21.75 4.07 -4.28
N ARG A 149 -22.92 3.42 -4.30
CA ARG A 149 -23.31 2.54 -5.39
C ARG A 149 -23.54 3.45 -6.58
N SER A 150 -22.48 3.72 -7.34
CA SER A 150 -22.61 4.19 -8.70
C SER A 150 -23.54 3.19 -9.38
N GLY A 151 -24.70 3.66 -9.86
CA GLY A 151 -25.52 2.87 -10.77
C GLY A 151 -24.70 2.50 -12.01
N PRO A 152 -25.28 1.79 -12.99
CA PRO A 152 -24.65 1.62 -14.29
C PRO A 152 -24.57 3.00 -14.99
N GLY A 153 -23.65 3.85 -14.54
CA GLY A 153 -23.21 5.00 -15.26
C GLY A 153 -22.42 4.46 -16.43
N THR A 154 -22.98 4.59 -17.62
CA THR A 154 -22.24 4.44 -18.87
C THR A 154 -21.07 5.40 -18.79
N ILE A 155 -19.89 4.90 -18.42
CA ILE A 155 -18.63 5.62 -18.60
C ILE A 155 -18.48 5.70 -20.11
N MET A 156 -18.88 6.84 -20.70
CA MET A 156 -18.53 7.11 -22.09
C MET A 156 -17.02 7.29 -22.12
N PRO A 157 -16.28 6.47 -22.85
CA PRO A 157 -14.86 6.69 -23.02
C PRO A 157 -14.70 8.04 -23.71
N ALA A 158 -13.96 8.95 -23.08
CA ALA A 158 -13.56 10.16 -23.78
C ALA A 158 -12.63 9.73 -24.91
N GLY A 159 -13.07 9.96 -26.15
CA GLY A 159 -12.34 9.54 -27.35
C GLY A 159 -10.88 9.97 -27.28
N PHE A 160 -10.00 9.01 -27.05
CA PHE A 160 -8.57 9.25 -27.06
C PHE A 160 -8.12 9.42 -28.51
N ILE A 161 -7.88 10.66 -28.92
CA ILE A 161 -7.18 10.97 -30.17
C ILE A 161 -5.73 10.49 -30.02
N ASN A 162 -5.46 9.32 -30.59
CA ASN A 162 -4.11 8.78 -30.66
C ASN A 162 -3.28 9.71 -31.54
N GLN A 163 -2.37 10.49 -30.94
CA GLN A 163 -1.38 11.27 -31.67
C GLN A 163 -0.32 10.30 -32.22
N THR A 164 -0.67 9.53 -33.25
CA THR A 164 0.30 8.83 -34.07
C THR A 164 1.08 9.89 -34.84
N GLY A 165 2.33 10.08 -34.47
CA GLY A 165 3.26 10.97 -35.16
C GLY A 165 3.29 10.62 -36.63
N ASN A 166 2.74 11.51 -37.45
CA ASN A 166 2.91 11.46 -38.89
C ASN A 166 4.17 12.26 -39.23
N GLY A 167 5.31 11.57 -39.23
CA GLY A 167 6.56 12.08 -39.77
C GLY A 167 6.91 11.29 -41.02
N THR A 168 6.90 11.97 -42.18
CA THR A 168 7.64 11.78 -43.46
C THR A 168 6.76 12.30 -44.61
N ALA A 169 7.21 12.90 -45.70
CA ALA A 169 8.46 13.50 -46.17
C ALA A 169 8.14 14.02 -47.61
N GLY A 170 8.79 15.10 -48.07
CA GLY A 170 9.15 15.30 -49.49
C GLY A 170 8.21 16.09 -50.43
N GLN A 171 8.59 17.36 -50.70
CA GLN A 171 8.83 18.07 -52.00
C GLN A 171 7.75 18.07 -53.14
N PRO A 172 7.78 18.93 -54.21
CA PRO A 172 8.84 19.88 -54.65
C PRO A 172 8.42 21.28 -55.19
N GLY A 173 9.39 22.21 -55.16
CA GLY A 173 9.77 23.16 -56.23
C GLY A 173 8.79 24.22 -56.76
N ARG A 174 9.12 25.51 -56.53
CA ARG A 174 9.48 26.48 -57.58
C ARG A 174 10.09 27.73 -56.95
#